data_AF-A0A960KD09-F1
#
_entry.id   AF-A0A960KD09-F1
#
_cell.length_a   1.000
_cell.length_b   1.000
_cell.length_c   1.000
_cell.angle_alpha   90.00
_cell.angle_beta   90.00
_cell.angle_gamma   90.00
#
_symmetry.space_group_name_H-M   'P 1'
#
loop_
_entity.id
_entity.type
_entity.pdbx_description
1 polymer ?
#
loop_
_entity_poly.entity_id
_entity_poly.type
_entity_poly.pdbx_seq_one_letter_code
_entity_poly.pdbx_strand_id
1 'polypeptide(L)'
;MMNVIYSLILCAQHRSEEPSDVSLQPAEQSDKIGEITREGNMDVDVYRAPEVEVTAESSAVLPSFYVVSNTKFIVLFVATLGLYSFYWFFMNWKQYRFANREPMWPIARAIFSIFFAHKLFDQVAAKVRERHDNLFSDHASLATTYVAINVVSYIANRLSSRAIGDPYTSLLPLSMLPIEGWVLYRAQVAINLACDDPYGLSNSRITIANIFWILLGAVLWLLNLFGLYLIFFNDPELFAVTP
;
A
#
# COMPACT_ATOMS: atom_id res chain seq x y z
N MET A 1 1.92 -19.01 15.96
CA MET A 1 1.80 -17.73 15.22
C MET A 1 0.97 -16.69 15.97
N MET A 2 -0.09 -17.07 16.69
CA MET A 2 -0.96 -16.14 17.45
C MET A 2 -0.28 -15.50 18.69
N ASN A 3 0.59 -16.22 19.42
CA ASN A 3 1.25 -15.71 20.63
C ASN A 3 2.33 -14.64 20.39
N VAL A 4 2.97 -14.66 19.22
CA VAL A 4 3.96 -13.63 18.83
C VAL A 4 3.26 -12.31 18.54
N ILE A 5 2.03 -12.37 18.01
CA ILE A 5 1.19 -11.21 17.70
C ILE A 5 0.67 -10.56 18.99
N TYR A 6 0.23 -11.34 19.98
CA TYR A 6 -0.19 -10.80 21.29
C TYR A 6 0.95 -10.10 22.06
N SER A 7 2.18 -10.62 22.00
CA SER A 7 3.33 -9.98 22.66
C SER A 7 3.73 -8.65 22.00
N LEU A 8 3.56 -8.52 20.68
CA LEU A 8 3.81 -7.27 19.96
C LEU A 8 2.70 -6.23 20.21
N ILE A 9 1.47 -6.67 20.48
CA ILE A 9 0.33 -5.79 20.84
C ILE A 9 0.53 -5.20 22.25
N LEU A 10 0.94 -6.00 23.24
CA LEU A 10 1.17 -5.54 24.62
C LEU A 10 2.38 -4.60 24.74
N CYS A 11 3.44 -4.84 23.97
CA CYS A 11 4.65 -4.02 24.01
C CYS A 11 4.43 -2.59 23.45
N ALA A 12 3.43 -2.43 22.56
CA ALA A 12 3.09 -1.12 21.98
C ALA A 12 2.17 -0.27 22.88
N GLN A 13 1.39 -0.88 23.77
CA GLN A 13 0.45 -0.17 24.66
C GLN A 13 1.13 0.53 25.85
N HIS A 14 2.28 0.04 26.32
CA HIS A 14 2.91 0.59 27.53
C HIS A 14 3.68 1.90 27.29
N ARG A 15 4.00 2.26 26.03
CA ARG A 15 4.83 3.44 25.71
C ARG A 15 4.05 4.77 25.71
N SER A 16 2.73 4.76 25.88
CA SER A 16 1.89 5.98 25.73
C SER A 16 1.37 6.57 27.03
N GLU A 17 1.75 6.06 28.20
CA GLU A 17 1.30 6.57 29.50
C GLU A 17 2.49 7.05 30.33
N GLU A 18 2.88 8.32 30.16
CA GLU A 18 3.63 9.06 31.17
C GLU A 18 2.87 10.38 31.45
N PRO A 19 2.45 10.65 32.70
CA PRO A 19 1.50 11.70 32.99
C PRO A 19 2.13 13.08 33.20
N SER A 20 1.33 14.09 32.90
CA SER A 20 1.46 15.53 33.16
C SER A 20 1.72 15.89 34.63
N ASP A 21 2.58 16.89 34.88
CA ASP A 21 2.31 18.10 35.68
C ASP A 21 3.60 18.73 36.23
N VAL A 22 3.88 19.98 35.87
CA VAL A 22 4.46 20.97 36.81
C VAL A 22 3.92 22.36 36.46
N SER A 23 2.89 22.78 37.19
CA SER A 23 2.47 24.17 37.34
C SER A 23 3.30 24.86 38.42
N LEU A 24 3.88 26.04 38.17
CA LEU A 24 4.27 26.99 39.22
C LEU A 24 4.05 28.44 38.75
N GLN A 25 3.25 29.16 39.54
CA GLN A 25 2.91 30.59 39.46
C GLN A 25 4.02 31.47 40.10
N PRO A 26 3.94 32.82 40.00
CA PRO A 26 5.10 33.71 40.03
C PRO A 26 5.53 34.13 41.44
N ALA A 27 6.83 34.39 41.62
CA ALA A 27 7.35 35.06 42.80
C ALA A 27 7.89 36.45 42.43
N GLU A 28 7.23 37.45 42.99
CA GLU A 28 7.59 38.85 43.08
C GLU A 28 8.67 39.05 44.18
N GLN A 29 9.28 40.24 44.18
CA GLN A 29 10.03 40.90 45.28
C GLN A 29 11.58 40.84 45.29
N SER A 30 12.16 41.97 44.87
CA SER A 30 13.17 42.79 45.59
C SER A 30 14.44 42.13 46.13
N ASP A 31 15.60 42.53 45.60
CA ASP A 31 16.51 43.34 46.41
C ASP A 31 17.48 44.17 45.58
N LYS A 32 17.71 45.42 46.01
CA LYS A 32 18.78 46.29 45.54
C LYS A 32 19.99 46.09 46.45
N ILE A 33 21.20 46.20 45.88
CA ILE A 33 22.46 46.73 46.46
C ILE A 33 23.65 45.79 46.14
N GLY A 34 24.71 46.37 45.56
CA GLY A 34 25.98 45.75 45.22
C GLY A 34 26.38 46.11 43.79
N GLU A 35 26.61 47.38 43.48
CA GLU A 35 27.95 48.00 43.53
C GLU A 35 28.96 47.37 42.55
N ILE A 36 29.08 48.04 41.40
CA ILE A 36 30.32 48.37 40.67
C ILE A 36 31.34 47.23 40.49
N THR A 37 31.35 46.62 39.32
CA THR A 37 32.60 46.37 38.58
C THR A 37 32.34 46.52 37.09
N ARG A 38 33.08 47.45 36.46
CA ARG A 38 33.22 47.59 35.02
C ARG A 38 34.10 46.45 34.52
N GLU A 39 33.62 45.68 33.54
CA GLU A 39 34.43 45.22 32.41
C GLU A 39 33.50 44.70 31.32
N GLY A 40 33.81 45.00 30.07
CA GLY A 40 32.94 44.75 28.94
C GLY A 40 32.64 43.27 28.77
N ASN A 41 31.42 42.86 29.11
CA ASN A 41 30.88 41.59 28.67
C ASN A 41 29.98 41.85 27.47
N MET A 42 30.52 41.59 26.28
CA MET A 42 29.71 41.36 25.09
C MET A 42 28.96 40.06 25.42
N ASP A 43 27.74 40.18 25.94
CA ASP A 43 26.87 39.04 26.25
C ASP A 43 26.36 38.47 24.92
N VAL A 44 27.30 37.91 24.16
CA VAL A 44 27.04 37.03 23.04
C VAL A 44 26.50 35.78 23.71
N ASP A 45 25.18 35.66 23.75
CA ASP A 45 24.50 34.45 24.18
C ASP A 45 24.95 33.30 23.27
N VAL A 46 26.04 32.62 23.67
CA VAL A 46 26.69 31.52 22.93
C VAL A 46 25.75 30.31 22.85
N TYR A 47 24.70 30.27 23.67
CA TYR A 47 23.71 29.20 23.73
C TYR A 47 22.44 29.51 22.94
N ARG A 48 22.35 30.66 22.27
CA ARG A 48 21.32 30.87 21.26
C ARG A 48 21.55 29.86 20.14
N ALA A 49 20.69 28.85 20.08
CA ALA A 49 20.62 27.97 18.93
C ALA A 49 20.57 28.85 17.69
N PRO A 50 21.42 28.61 16.67
CA PRO A 50 21.37 29.39 15.45
C PRO A 50 19.92 29.36 14.98
N GLU A 51 19.31 30.54 14.80
CA GLU A 51 18.04 30.66 14.10
C GLU A 51 18.35 30.22 12.66
N VAL A 52 18.30 28.91 12.46
CA VAL A 52 18.23 28.32 11.14
C VAL A 52 16.93 28.89 10.60
N GLU A 53 17.05 29.91 9.75
CA GLU A 53 15.98 30.30 8.86
C GLU A 53 15.62 29.01 8.14
N VAL A 54 14.57 28.37 8.62
CA VAL A 54 13.92 27.27 7.92
C VAL A 54 13.33 27.95 6.72
N THR A 55 14.16 28.20 5.69
CA THR A 55 13.70 28.26 4.32
C THR A 55 12.74 27.09 4.24
N ALA A 56 11.48 27.41 3.97
CA ALA A 56 10.44 26.43 3.77
C ALA A 56 10.86 25.58 2.57
N GLU A 57 11.79 24.65 2.78
CA GLU A 57 12.02 23.52 1.93
C GLU A 57 10.66 22.86 1.86
N SER A 58 10.04 23.04 0.69
CA SER A 58 8.75 22.53 0.29
C SER A 58 8.34 21.40 1.21
N SER A 59 7.40 21.67 2.13
CA SER A 59 6.76 20.63 2.89
C SER A 59 6.10 19.76 1.83
N ALA A 60 6.81 18.72 1.39
CA ALA A 60 6.41 17.91 0.26
C ALA A 60 5.12 17.25 0.69
N VAL A 61 4.00 17.83 0.27
CA VAL A 61 2.68 17.32 0.59
C VAL A 61 2.67 15.90 0.07
N LEU A 62 2.68 14.94 1.00
CA LEU A 62 2.71 13.53 0.63
C LEU A 62 1.50 13.26 -0.26
N PRO A 63 1.66 12.54 -1.38
CA PRO A 63 0.56 12.27 -2.28
C PRO A 63 -0.55 11.52 -1.53
N SER A 64 -1.80 11.86 -1.84
CA SER A 64 -2.99 11.28 -1.19
C SER A 64 -3.09 9.77 -1.34
N PHE A 65 -2.48 9.22 -2.39
CA PHE A 65 -2.48 7.80 -2.73
C PHE A 65 -1.09 7.32 -3.16
N TYR A 66 -0.96 6.02 -3.37
CA TYR A 66 0.31 5.42 -3.77
C TYR A 66 0.52 5.54 -5.29
N VAL A 67 1.32 6.53 -5.68
CA VAL A 67 1.75 6.74 -7.07
C VAL A 67 2.82 5.72 -7.45
N VAL A 68 2.63 5.05 -8.59
CA VAL A 68 3.62 4.15 -9.18
C VAL A 68 3.49 4.15 -10.69
N SER A 69 4.61 4.05 -11.41
CA SER A 69 4.57 4.00 -12.86
C SER A 69 3.70 2.85 -13.37
N ASN A 70 2.89 3.15 -14.39
CA ASN A 70 1.98 2.20 -15.04
C ASN A 70 2.70 0.92 -15.51
N THR A 71 3.89 1.07 -16.11
CA THR A 71 4.72 -0.06 -16.56
C THR A 71 5.25 -0.87 -15.38
N LYS A 72 5.75 -0.18 -14.35
CA LYS A 72 6.27 -0.84 -13.14
C LYS A 72 5.17 -1.64 -12.42
N PHE A 73 3.97 -1.10 -12.36
CA PHE A 73 2.80 -1.78 -11.81
C PHE A 73 2.53 -3.09 -12.55
N ILE A 74 2.40 -3.05 -13.89
CA ILE A 74 2.12 -4.25 -14.70
C ILE A 74 3.23 -5.29 -14.54
N VAL A 75 4.49 -4.87 -14.63
CA VAL A 75 5.65 -5.77 -14.49
C VAL A 75 5.62 -6.48 -13.13
N LEU A 76 5.42 -5.74 -12.05
CA LEU A 76 5.37 -6.33 -10.70
C LEU A 76 4.13 -7.21 -10.50
N PHE A 77 2.97 -6.78 -10.99
CA PHE A 77 1.72 -7.55 -10.91
C PHE A 77 1.85 -8.90 -11.63
N VAL A 78 2.27 -8.89 -12.89
CA VAL A 78 2.42 -10.11 -13.69
C VAL A 78 3.55 -10.97 -13.14
N ALA A 79 4.71 -10.40 -12.84
CA ALA A 79 5.85 -11.16 -12.33
C ALA A 79 5.49 -11.92 -11.04
N THR A 80 4.71 -11.31 -10.15
CA THR A 80 4.34 -11.91 -8.86
C THR A 80 3.03 -12.72 -8.89
N LEU A 81 2.49 -13.06 -10.07
CA LEU A 81 1.22 -13.78 -10.22
C LEU A 81 0.07 -13.12 -9.44
N GLY A 82 0.02 -11.79 -9.45
CA GLY A 82 -1.00 -11.00 -8.78
C GLY A 82 -0.75 -10.74 -7.29
N LEU A 83 0.23 -11.38 -6.64
CA LEU A 83 0.54 -11.17 -5.22
C LEU A 83 0.87 -9.70 -4.88
N TYR A 84 1.43 -8.97 -5.84
CA TYR A 84 1.67 -7.53 -5.70
C TYR A 84 0.40 -6.72 -5.40
N SER A 85 -0.80 -7.21 -5.74
CA SER A 85 -2.07 -6.54 -5.44
C SER A 85 -2.25 -6.30 -3.93
N PHE A 86 -1.88 -7.26 -3.07
CA PHE A 86 -1.96 -7.10 -1.62
C PHE A 86 -1.05 -5.98 -1.12
N TYR A 87 0.21 -5.98 -1.58
CA TYR A 87 1.15 -4.90 -1.26
C TYR A 87 0.63 -3.55 -1.76
N TRP A 88 0.05 -3.53 -2.96
CA TRP A 88 -0.51 -2.35 -3.58
C TRP A 88 -1.70 -1.77 -2.79
N PHE A 89 -2.64 -2.61 -2.36
CA PHE A 89 -3.75 -2.20 -1.49
C PHE A 89 -3.23 -1.66 -0.16
N PHE A 90 -2.25 -2.34 0.44
CA PHE A 90 -1.62 -1.87 1.68
C PHE A 90 -1.01 -0.48 1.52
N MET A 91 -0.22 -0.25 0.45
CA MET A 91 0.41 1.04 0.24
C MET A 91 -0.61 2.14 -0.04
N ASN A 92 -1.66 1.87 -0.81
CA ASN A 92 -2.72 2.85 -1.03
C ASN A 92 -3.45 3.24 0.27
N TRP A 93 -3.84 2.26 1.08
CA TRP A 93 -4.47 2.54 2.38
C TRP A 93 -3.53 3.22 3.37
N LYS A 94 -2.24 2.88 3.33
CA LYS A 94 -1.21 3.52 4.14
C LYS A 94 -1.06 5.00 3.78
N GLN A 95 -1.00 5.34 2.49
CA GLN A 95 -0.86 6.74 2.07
C GLN A 95 -2.14 7.53 2.32
N TYR A 96 -3.31 6.93 2.03
CA TYR A 96 -4.60 7.53 2.33
C TYR A 96 -4.77 7.85 3.83
N ARG A 97 -4.31 6.95 4.71
CA ARG A 97 -4.25 7.19 6.16
C ARG A 97 -3.43 8.43 6.51
N PHE A 98 -2.24 8.56 5.95
CA PHE A 98 -1.36 9.69 6.24
C PHE A 98 -1.92 11.01 5.71
N ALA A 99 -2.50 11.01 4.51
CA ALA A 99 -3.06 12.20 3.89
C ALA A 99 -4.31 12.71 4.61
N ASN A 100 -5.23 11.82 5.02
CA ASN A 100 -6.51 12.20 5.63
C ASN A 100 -6.49 12.20 7.17
N ARG A 101 -5.38 11.79 7.79
CA ARG A 101 -5.20 11.68 9.26
C ARG A 101 -6.26 10.81 9.96
N GLU A 102 -6.86 9.88 9.24
CA GLU A 102 -7.87 8.98 9.79
C GLU A 102 -7.22 7.77 10.49
N PRO A 103 -7.64 7.39 11.71
CA PRO A 103 -7.17 6.16 12.33
C PRO A 103 -7.74 4.95 11.58
N MET A 104 -6.87 4.22 10.87
CA MET A 104 -7.24 2.97 10.21
C MET A 104 -6.10 1.96 10.24
N TRP A 105 -6.41 0.69 10.00
CA TRP A 105 -5.45 -0.41 9.89
C TRP A 105 -5.24 -0.83 8.43
N PRO A 106 -4.20 -0.31 7.74
CA PRO A 106 -4.00 -0.58 6.31
C PRO A 106 -3.76 -2.06 6.00
N ILE A 107 -3.06 -2.78 6.89
CA ILE A 107 -2.73 -4.20 6.71
C ILE A 107 -4.01 -5.04 6.69
N ALA A 108 -4.91 -4.81 7.65
CA ALA A 108 -6.19 -5.52 7.70
C ALA A 108 -7.00 -5.24 6.42
N ARG A 109 -7.08 -3.98 5.97
CA ARG A 109 -7.79 -3.62 4.74
C ARG A 109 -7.17 -4.24 3.48
N ALA A 110 -5.86 -4.47 3.47
CA ALA A 110 -5.17 -5.13 2.36
C ALA A 110 -5.42 -6.64 2.32
N ILE A 111 -5.39 -7.32 3.47
CA ILE A 111 -5.71 -8.75 3.57
C ILE A 111 -7.18 -8.99 3.21
N PHE A 112 -8.06 -8.10 3.66
CA PHE A 112 -9.49 -8.11 3.38
C PHE A 112 -9.85 -7.21 2.18
N SER A 113 -8.99 -7.15 1.16
CA SER A 113 -9.16 -6.27 0.00
C SER A 113 -10.53 -6.41 -0.66
N ILE A 114 -11.10 -7.62 -0.68
CA ILE A 114 -12.43 -7.92 -1.21
C ILE A 114 -13.52 -7.02 -0.60
N PHE A 115 -13.46 -6.71 0.70
CA PHE A 115 -14.45 -5.86 1.36
C PHE A 115 -14.15 -4.36 1.21
N PHE A 116 -12.88 -4.01 1.02
CA PHE A 116 -12.42 -2.61 0.99
C PHE A 116 -12.15 -2.09 -0.42
N ALA A 117 -12.24 -2.91 -1.47
CA ALA A 117 -11.99 -2.52 -2.86
C ALA A 117 -12.93 -1.41 -3.32
N HIS A 118 -14.26 -1.56 -3.10
CA HIS A 118 -15.24 -0.52 -3.40
C HIS A 118 -14.90 0.79 -2.70
N LYS A 119 -14.60 0.73 -1.40
CA LYS A 119 -14.24 1.93 -0.63
C LYS A 119 -12.99 2.60 -1.19
N LEU A 120 -11.96 1.86 -1.57
CA LEU A 120 -10.77 2.47 -2.16
C LEU A 120 -11.10 3.13 -3.50
N PHE A 121 -11.85 2.45 -4.37
CA PHE A 121 -12.16 2.94 -5.70
C PHE A 121 -13.09 4.16 -5.65
N ASP A 122 -14.04 4.19 -4.72
CA ASP A 122 -14.89 5.35 -4.43
C ASP A 122 -14.06 6.57 -4.03
N GLN A 123 -13.08 6.38 -3.14
CA GLN A 123 -12.21 7.47 -2.66
C GLN A 123 -11.32 8.02 -3.77
N VAL A 124 -10.78 7.13 -4.62
CA VAL A 124 -10.02 7.53 -5.80
C VAL A 124 -10.91 8.29 -6.78
N ALA A 125 -12.11 7.78 -7.06
CA ALA A 125 -13.05 8.42 -7.97
C ALA A 125 -13.51 9.80 -7.48
N ALA A 126 -13.75 9.96 -6.17
CA ALA A 126 -14.08 11.24 -5.57
C ALA A 126 -12.94 12.25 -5.80
N LYS A 127 -11.68 11.84 -5.58
CA LYS A 127 -10.50 12.68 -5.79
C LYS A 127 -10.24 13.01 -7.25
N VAL A 128 -10.45 12.06 -8.17
CA VAL A 128 -10.36 12.33 -9.61
C VAL A 128 -11.41 13.36 -10.04
N ARG A 129 -12.66 13.23 -9.56
CA ARG A 129 -13.76 14.15 -9.88
C ARG A 129 -13.53 15.58 -9.41
N GLU A 130 -12.73 15.82 -8.37
CA GLU A 130 -12.38 17.18 -7.94
C GLU A 130 -11.64 17.98 -9.04
N ARG A 131 -10.99 17.30 -9.99
CA ARG A 131 -10.08 17.91 -10.98
C ARG A 131 -10.37 17.52 -12.42
N HIS A 132 -11.04 16.39 -12.61
CA HIS A 132 -11.25 15.75 -13.90
C HIS A 132 -12.67 15.18 -13.96
N ASP A 133 -13.55 15.87 -14.68
CA ASP A 133 -14.94 15.44 -14.81
C ASP A 133 -15.05 14.07 -15.51
N ASN A 134 -15.87 13.19 -14.93
CA ASN A 134 -16.29 11.88 -15.46
C ASN A 134 -15.18 10.83 -15.72
N LEU A 135 -13.91 11.13 -15.44
CA LEU A 135 -12.83 10.15 -15.46
C LEU A 135 -12.99 9.14 -14.32
N PHE A 136 -12.80 7.86 -14.62
CA PHE A 136 -12.99 6.74 -13.67
C PHE A 136 -14.43 6.65 -13.10
N SER A 137 -15.45 6.97 -13.93
CA SER A 137 -16.86 6.86 -13.56
C SER A 137 -17.35 5.40 -13.40
N ASP A 138 -16.64 4.45 -14.01
CA ASP A 138 -16.84 3.00 -13.93
C ASP A 138 -16.21 2.36 -12.67
N HIS A 139 -15.79 3.16 -11.69
CA HIS A 139 -15.15 2.70 -10.46
C HIS A 139 -15.94 1.59 -9.72
N ALA A 140 -17.27 1.71 -9.64
CA ALA A 140 -18.12 0.76 -8.94
C ALA A 140 -18.22 -0.59 -9.67
N SER A 141 -18.29 -0.58 -11.00
CA SER A 141 -18.30 -1.81 -11.79
C SER A 141 -16.93 -2.49 -11.73
N LEU A 142 -15.84 -1.74 -11.84
CA LEU A 142 -14.48 -2.24 -11.69
C LEU A 142 -14.25 -2.89 -10.32
N ALA A 143 -14.68 -2.26 -9.22
CA ALA A 143 -14.60 -2.86 -7.89
C ALA A 143 -15.39 -4.16 -7.79
N THR A 144 -16.60 -4.19 -8.38
CA THR A 144 -17.44 -5.40 -8.42
C THR A 144 -16.79 -6.52 -9.22
N THR A 145 -16.17 -6.21 -10.36
CA THR A 145 -15.40 -7.16 -11.16
C THR A 145 -14.21 -7.72 -10.39
N TYR A 146 -13.44 -6.87 -9.68
CA TYR A 146 -12.34 -7.31 -8.83
C TYR A 146 -12.81 -8.31 -7.75
N VAL A 147 -13.90 -7.97 -7.05
CA VAL A 147 -14.50 -8.82 -6.02
C VAL A 147 -14.98 -10.14 -6.61
N ALA A 148 -15.72 -10.11 -7.72
CA ALA A 148 -16.23 -11.29 -8.38
C ALA A 148 -15.10 -12.24 -8.79
N ILE A 149 -14.02 -11.72 -9.39
CA ILE A 149 -12.84 -12.52 -9.79
C ILE A 149 -12.19 -13.18 -8.57
N ASN A 150 -12.00 -12.44 -7.47
CA ASN A 150 -11.39 -12.98 -6.26
C ASN A 150 -12.26 -14.07 -5.62
N VAL A 151 -13.59 -13.88 -5.59
CA VAL A 151 -14.53 -14.88 -5.07
C VAL A 151 -14.53 -16.14 -5.94
N VAL A 152 -14.60 -15.99 -7.26
CA VAL A 152 -14.54 -17.12 -8.19
C VAL A 152 -13.21 -17.88 -8.06
N SER A 153 -12.09 -17.16 -7.98
CA SER A 153 -10.76 -17.76 -7.81
C SER A 153 -10.63 -18.51 -6.48
N TYR A 154 -11.20 -17.97 -5.39
CA TYR A 154 -11.24 -18.65 -4.09
C TYR A 154 -12.06 -19.94 -4.14
N ILE A 155 -13.25 -19.91 -4.77
CA ILE A 155 -14.09 -21.09 -4.94
C ILE A 155 -13.38 -22.14 -5.81
N ALA A 156 -12.75 -21.71 -6.91
CA ALA A 156 -11.99 -22.58 -7.81
C ALA A 156 -10.85 -23.30 -7.08
N ASN A 157 -10.03 -22.55 -6.31
CA ASN A 157 -8.98 -23.12 -5.47
C ASN A 157 -9.53 -24.10 -4.44
N ARG A 158 -10.71 -23.81 -3.86
CA ARG A 158 -11.34 -24.72 -2.90
C ARG A 158 -11.82 -26.02 -3.54
N LEU A 159 -12.33 -25.98 -4.77
CA LEU A 159 -12.75 -27.15 -5.53
C LEU A 159 -11.54 -27.99 -5.97
N SER A 160 -10.51 -27.34 -6.53
CA SER A 160 -9.23 -27.97 -6.89
C SER A 160 -8.57 -28.67 -5.69
N SER A 161 -8.59 -28.06 -4.49
CA SER A 161 -8.06 -28.72 -3.27
C SER A 161 -8.77 -30.03 -2.88
N ARG A 162 -9.93 -30.30 -3.47
CA ARG A 162 -10.72 -31.53 -3.30
C ARG A 162 -10.70 -32.42 -4.54
N ALA A 163 -9.82 -32.13 -5.51
CA ALA A 163 -9.75 -32.76 -6.82
C ALA A 163 -11.06 -32.69 -7.63
N ILE A 164 -11.90 -31.68 -7.37
CA ILE A 164 -13.18 -31.52 -8.07
C ILE A 164 -12.96 -30.62 -9.28
N GLY A 165 -13.24 -31.15 -10.48
CA GLY A 165 -13.17 -30.41 -11.74
C GLY A 165 -11.75 -30.10 -12.20
N ASP A 166 -10.76 -30.81 -11.67
CA ASP A 166 -9.38 -30.72 -12.16
C ASP A 166 -9.28 -31.34 -13.57
N PRO A 167 -8.39 -30.81 -14.43
CA PRO A 167 -7.45 -29.72 -14.18
C PRO A 167 -8.06 -28.30 -14.31
N TYR A 168 -9.30 -28.17 -14.80
CA TYR A 168 -9.89 -26.87 -15.14
C TYR A 168 -10.03 -25.93 -13.94
N THR A 169 -10.41 -26.44 -12.77
CA THR A 169 -10.53 -25.64 -11.55
C THR A 169 -9.18 -25.14 -11.04
N SER A 170 -8.10 -25.89 -11.27
CA SER A 170 -6.72 -25.46 -10.98
C SER A 170 -6.22 -24.38 -11.95
N LEU A 171 -6.67 -24.39 -13.21
CA LEU A 171 -6.25 -23.41 -14.23
C LEU A 171 -7.05 -22.10 -14.19
N LEU A 172 -8.24 -22.11 -13.59
CA LEU A 172 -9.15 -20.98 -13.58
C LEU A 172 -8.58 -19.71 -12.91
N PRO A 173 -7.89 -19.75 -11.76
CA PRO A 173 -7.28 -18.54 -11.19
C PRO A 173 -6.23 -17.91 -12.11
N LEU A 174 -5.43 -18.74 -12.79
CA LEU A 174 -4.41 -18.26 -13.71
C LEU A 174 -5.02 -17.58 -14.95
N SER A 175 -6.15 -18.09 -15.45
CA SER A 175 -6.86 -17.47 -16.57
C SER A 175 -7.59 -16.17 -16.22
N MET A 176 -7.93 -15.97 -14.93
CA MET A 176 -8.53 -14.73 -14.44
C MET A 176 -7.51 -13.61 -14.17
N LEU A 177 -6.23 -13.95 -14.04
CA LEU A 177 -5.15 -13.00 -13.72
C LEU A 177 -5.09 -11.77 -14.65
N PRO A 178 -5.24 -11.87 -15.99
CA PRO A 178 -5.23 -10.71 -16.88
C PRO A 178 -6.40 -9.75 -16.62
N ILE A 179 -7.57 -10.29 -16.26
CA ILE A 179 -8.76 -9.49 -15.98
C ILE A 179 -8.58 -8.73 -14.67
N GLU A 180 -8.05 -9.40 -13.63
CA GLU A 180 -7.70 -8.75 -12.38
C GLU A 180 -6.66 -7.64 -12.59
N GLY A 181 -5.60 -7.94 -13.36
CA GLY A 181 -4.56 -6.98 -13.72
C GLY A 181 -5.11 -5.76 -14.45
N TRP A 182 -6.04 -5.96 -15.38
CA TRP A 182 -6.72 -4.88 -16.10
C TRP A 182 -7.52 -3.97 -15.16
N VAL A 183 -8.30 -4.54 -14.25
CA VAL A 183 -9.08 -3.78 -13.27
C VAL A 183 -8.18 -2.92 -12.37
N LEU A 184 -7.13 -3.52 -11.82
CA LEU A 184 -6.20 -2.81 -10.94
C LEU A 184 -5.35 -1.80 -11.71
N TYR A 185 -5.01 -2.08 -12.97
CA TYR A 185 -4.33 -1.12 -13.85
C TYR A 185 -5.17 0.14 -14.08
N ARG A 186 -6.47 -0.01 -14.39
CA ARG A 186 -7.41 1.11 -14.51
C ARG A 186 -7.47 1.95 -13.22
N ALA A 187 -7.50 1.27 -12.07
CA ALA A 187 -7.44 1.95 -10.77
C ALA A 187 -6.11 2.68 -10.54
N GLN A 188 -4.97 2.09 -10.91
CA GLN A 188 -3.66 2.74 -10.79
C GLN A 188 -3.56 4.00 -11.64
N VAL A 189 -4.05 3.96 -12.88
CA VAL A 189 -4.07 5.15 -13.76
C VAL A 189 -4.91 6.26 -13.12
N ALA A 190 -6.06 5.93 -12.54
CA ALA A 190 -6.90 6.88 -11.82
C ALA A 190 -6.20 7.45 -10.56
N ILE A 191 -5.50 6.62 -9.79
CA ILE A 191 -4.70 7.05 -8.63
C ILE A 191 -3.58 8.02 -9.03
N ASN A 192 -2.85 7.68 -10.09
CA ASN A 192 -1.79 8.50 -10.66
C ASN A 192 -2.32 9.87 -11.09
N LEU A 193 -3.46 9.89 -11.77
CA LEU A 193 -4.16 11.11 -12.16
C LEU A 193 -4.62 11.93 -10.93
N ALA A 194 -5.17 11.28 -9.91
CA ALA A 194 -5.60 11.95 -8.67
C ALA A 194 -4.47 12.61 -7.89
N CYS A 195 -3.21 12.24 -8.16
CA CYS A 195 -2.01 12.79 -7.53
C CYS A 195 -1.19 13.69 -8.47
N ASP A 196 -1.78 14.16 -9.58
CA ASP A 196 -1.12 15.01 -10.58
C ASP A 196 0.16 14.39 -11.21
N ASP A 197 0.28 13.05 -11.23
CA ASP A 197 1.37 12.30 -11.89
C ASP A 197 0.79 11.17 -12.77
N PRO A 198 0.19 11.47 -13.94
CA PRO A 198 -0.56 10.51 -14.74
C PRO A 198 0.23 9.27 -15.19
N TYR A 199 1.56 9.41 -15.30
CA TYR A 199 2.46 8.34 -15.73
C TYR A 199 3.19 7.66 -14.57
N GLY A 200 3.03 8.17 -13.34
CA GLY A 200 3.69 7.68 -12.13
C GLY A 200 5.22 7.80 -12.19
N LEU A 201 5.73 8.86 -12.81
CA LEU A 201 7.17 9.06 -13.02
C LEU A 201 7.93 9.21 -11.70
N SER A 202 7.27 9.77 -10.67
CA SER A 202 7.81 9.94 -9.32
C SER A 202 8.25 8.62 -8.70
N ASN A 203 7.67 7.51 -9.13
CA ASN A 203 7.99 6.16 -8.66
C ASN A 203 8.11 5.18 -9.84
N SER A 204 8.99 5.50 -10.76
CA SER A 204 9.30 4.70 -11.96
C SER A 204 10.49 3.74 -11.78
N ARG A 205 11.41 4.03 -10.87
CA ARG A 205 12.64 3.26 -10.68
C ARG A 205 12.36 1.86 -10.13
N ILE A 206 13.02 0.85 -10.70
CA ILE A 206 13.03 -0.52 -10.18
C ILE A 206 14.15 -0.63 -9.14
N THR A 207 13.79 -1.03 -7.92
CA THR A 207 14.73 -1.21 -6.81
C THR A 207 15.23 -2.66 -6.76
N ILE A 208 16.28 -2.91 -5.98
CA ILE A 208 16.81 -4.27 -5.75
C ILE A 208 15.72 -5.18 -5.16
N ALA A 209 14.89 -4.66 -4.25
CA ALA A 209 13.76 -5.40 -3.69
C ALA A 209 12.76 -5.83 -4.78
N ASN A 210 12.47 -4.96 -5.76
CA ASN A 210 11.61 -5.31 -6.89
C ASN A 210 12.22 -6.43 -7.74
N ILE A 211 13.54 -6.37 -7.99
CA ILE A 211 14.25 -7.42 -8.73
C ILE A 211 14.15 -8.77 -8.02
N PHE A 212 14.31 -8.79 -6.69
CA PHE A 212 14.13 -10.01 -5.90
C PHE A 212 12.74 -10.62 -6.10
N TRP A 213 11.68 -9.81 -6.01
CA TRP A 213 10.30 -10.29 -6.24
C TRP A 213 10.06 -10.76 -7.68
N ILE A 214 10.68 -10.10 -8.67
CA ILE A 214 10.61 -10.53 -10.07
C ILE A 214 11.28 -11.89 -10.25
N LEU A 215 12.46 -12.11 -9.67
CA LEU A 215 13.17 -13.39 -9.75
C LEU A 215 12.39 -14.51 -9.07
N LEU A 216 11.86 -14.26 -7.86
CA LEU A 216 11.00 -15.21 -7.16
C LEU A 216 9.75 -15.55 -7.98
N GLY A 217 9.12 -14.52 -8.55
CA GLY A 217 7.98 -14.66 -9.45
C GLY A 217 8.29 -15.49 -10.69
N ALA A 218 9.46 -15.30 -11.30
CA ALA A 218 9.89 -16.09 -12.45
C ALA A 218 9.98 -17.59 -12.12
N VAL A 219 10.44 -17.96 -10.92
CA VAL A 219 10.42 -19.37 -10.47
C VAL A 219 8.98 -19.90 -10.38
N LEU A 220 8.06 -19.13 -9.82
CA LEU A 220 6.65 -19.53 -9.73
C LEU A 220 5.99 -19.66 -11.11
N TRP A 221 6.33 -18.79 -12.06
CA TRP A 221 5.90 -18.92 -13.45
C TRP A 221 6.40 -20.22 -14.08
N LEU A 222 7.68 -20.56 -13.89
CA LEU A 222 8.23 -21.82 -14.40
C LEU A 222 7.51 -23.05 -13.82
N LEU A 223 7.17 -23.01 -12.52
CA LEU A 223 6.37 -24.09 -11.89
C LEU A 223 4.96 -24.20 -12.49
N ASN A 224 4.29 -23.06 -12.74
CA ASN A 224 2.96 -23.06 -13.37
C ASN A 224 3.02 -23.57 -14.81
N LEU A 225 4.02 -23.13 -15.60
CA LEU A 225 4.22 -23.59 -16.96
C LEU A 225 4.58 -25.07 -17.03
N PHE A 226 5.36 -25.56 -16.07
CA PHE A 226 5.66 -26.98 -15.94
C PHE A 226 4.40 -27.79 -15.58
N GLY A 227 3.58 -27.30 -14.65
CA GLY A 227 2.28 -27.92 -14.33
C GLY A 227 1.35 -27.97 -15.55
N LEU A 228 1.25 -26.87 -16.30
CA LEU A 228 0.52 -26.83 -17.58
C LEU A 228 1.07 -27.84 -18.59
N TYR A 229 2.41 -27.93 -18.73
CA TYR A 229 3.03 -28.88 -19.63
C TYR A 229 2.65 -30.33 -19.27
N LEU A 230 2.68 -30.70 -17.99
CA LEU A 230 2.25 -32.03 -17.55
C LEU A 230 0.78 -32.29 -17.91
N ILE A 231 -0.11 -31.34 -17.64
CA ILE A 231 -1.55 -31.48 -17.94
C ILE A 231 -1.80 -31.67 -19.45
N PHE A 232 -1.13 -30.88 -20.31
CA PHE A 232 -1.43 -30.90 -21.75
C PHE A 232 -0.68 -31.99 -22.53
N PHE A 233 0.51 -32.41 -22.07
CA PHE A 233 1.37 -33.32 -22.83
C PHE A 233 1.58 -34.68 -22.17
N ASN A 234 1.20 -34.87 -20.90
CA ASN A 234 1.45 -36.11 -20.16
C ASN A 234 0.17 -36.88 -19.74
N ASP A 235 -1.03 -36.31 -19.95
CA ASP A 235 -2.32 -36.99 -19.70
C ASP A 235 -3.01 -37.39 -21.02
N PRO A 236 -2.86 -38.64 -21.51
CA PRO A 236 -3.50 -39.11 -22.74
C PRO A 236 -5.03 -39.29 -22.61
N GLU A 237 -5.58 -39.35 -21.40
CA GLU A 237 -7.02 -39.55 -21.18
C GLU A 237 -7.87 -38.30 -21.42
N LEU A 238 -7.28 -37.09 -21.45
CA LEU A 238 -8.02 -35.85 -21.68
C LEU A 238 -8.58 -35.72 -23.11
N PHE A 239 -8.01 -36.48 -24.07
CA PHE A 239 -8.43 -36.53 -25.47
C PHE A 239 -9.04 -37.88 -25.87
N ALA A 240 -9.15 -38.83 -24.93
CA ALA A 240 -9.90 -40.05 -25.13
C ALA A 240 -11.40 -39.73 -25.06
N VAL A 241 -11.94 -39.24 -26.17
CA VAL A 241 -13.39 -39.18 -26.39
C VAL A 241 -13.90 -40.60 -26.26
N THR A 242 -14.50 -40.93 -25.11
CA THR A 242 -15.24 -42.19 -24.97
C THR A 242 -16.41 -42.15 -25.96
N PRO A 243 -16.53 -43.14 -26.86
CA PRO A 243 -17.55 -43.16 -27.91
C PRO A 243 -18.98 -43.26 -27.38
#